data_AF-A0A328Q8D4-F1
#
_entry.id   AF-A0A328Q8D4-F1
#
_cell.length_a   1.000
_cell.length_b   1.000
_cell.length_c   1.000
_cell.angle_alpha   90.00
_cell.angle_beta   90.00
_cell.angle_gamma   90.00
#
_symmetry.space_group_name_H-M   'P 1'
#
loop_
_entity.id
_entity.type
_entity.pdbx_description
1 polymer ?
#
loop_
_entity_poly.entity_id
_entity_poly.type
_entity_poly.pdbx_seq_one_letter_code
_entity_poly.pdbx_strand_id
1 'polypeptide(L)'
;MNNLTIEHRYVLDEILVSDDKKSAYLLGFLTRKLTHIEYKNLEKTPFLNKIYDINLSHEKIRAIYPVMINEIRKYDAIFKELEEEASISLLKSDKNWNISDEETSFYFTLGYTLGSASNYKREVNDKEIT
;
A
#
# COMPACT_ATOMS: atom_id res chain seq x y z
N MET A 1 22.64 -23.11 -2.06
CA MET A 1 22.00 -21.89 -1.50
C MET A 1 20.51 -22.14 -1.53
N ASN A 2 19.85 -22.09 -0.37
CA ASN A 2 18.41 -22.39 -0.27
C ASN A 2 17.62 -21.32 -1.03
N ASN A 3 16.83 -21.77 -2.00
CA ASN A 3 15.80 -20.94 -2.61
C ASN A 3 14.73 -20.70 -1.55
N LEU A 4 14.65 -19.46 -1.05
CA LEU A 4 13.56 -19.04 -0.19
C LEU A 4 12.32 -18.87 -1.06
N THR A 5 11.64 -19.97 -1.37
CA THR A 5 10.32 -19.93 -2.02
C THR A 5 9.31 -19.52 -0.97
N ILE A 6 8.99 -18.23 -0.88
CA ILE A 6 7.96 -17.78 0.05
C ILE A 6 6.60 -17.67 -0.64
N GLU A 7 5.74 -18.65 -0.36
CA GLU A 7 4.32 -18.69 -0.76
C GLU A 7 3.47 -17.76 0.13
N HIS A 8 3.76 -16.45 0.10
CA HIS A 8 3.03 -15.46 0.90
C HIS A 8 1.58 -15.20 0.43
N ARG A 9 1.17 -15.76 -0.72
CA ARG A 9 -0.10 -15.41 -1.37
C ARG A 9 -1.32 -15.88 -0.57
N TYR A 10 -1.31 -17.11 -0.06
CA TYR A 10 -2.44 -17.67 0.69
C TYR A 10 -2.71 -16.93 2.01
N VAL A 11 -1.64 -16.52 2.71
CA VAL A 11 -1.76 -15.85 4.01
C VAL A 11 -2.39 -14.47 3.88
N LEU A 12 -2.15 -13.74 2.80
CA LEU A 12 -2.73 -12.40 2.60
C LEU A 12 -4.22 -12.46 2.29
N ASP A 13 -4.66 -13.41 1.45
CA ASP A 13 -6.07 -13.57 1.12
C ASP A 13 -6.90 -14.03 2.33
N GLU A 14 -6.31 -14.78 3.25
CA GLU A 14 -6.94 -15.18 4.53
C GLU A 14 -7.01 -14.06 5.57
N ILE A 15 -6.09 -13.08 5.51
CA ILE A 15 -5.98 -12.02 6.52
C ILE A 15 -6.69 -10.73 6.08
N LEU A 16 -6.70 -10.42 4.78
CA LEU A 16 -7.29 -9.22 4.19
C LEU A 16 -8.75 -9.44 3.75
N VAL A 17 -9.52 -10.12 4.59
CA VAL A 17 -10.92 -10.51 4.29
C VAL A 17 -11.86 -9.31 4.25
N SER A 18 -11.60 -8.30 5.07
CA SER A 18 -12.43 -7.08 5.14
C SER A 18 -11.79 -5.91 4.41
N ASP A 19 -12.64 -5.07 3.81
CA ASP A 19 -12.21 -3.95 2.98
C ASP A 19 -11.39 -2.90 3.76
N ASP A 20 -11.61 -2.72 5.06
CA ASP A 20 -10.84 -1.81 5.92
C ASP A 20 -9.39 -2.27 6.12
N LYS A 21 -9.19 -3.56 6.44
CA LYS A 21 -7.87 -4.20 6.51
C LYS A 21 -7.15 -4.15 5.18
N LYS A 22 -7.87 -4.49 4.10
CA LYS A 22 -7.35 -4.43 2.73
C LYS A 22 -6.95 -2.99 2.36
N SER A 23 -7.74 -1.99 2.74
CA SER A 23 -7.42 -0.58 2.49
C SER A 23 -6.15 -0.13 3.20
N ALA A 24 -6.03 -0.39 4.50
CA ALA A 24 -4.84 -0.07 5.26
C ALA A 24 -3.60 -0.73 4.64
N TYR A 25 -3.69 -2.03 4.32
CA TYR A 25 -2.62 -2.79 3.67
C TYR A 25 -2.22 -2.20 2.32
N LEU A 26 -3.18 -1.97 1.41
CA LEU A 26 -2.86 -1.49 0.06
C LEU A 26 -2.26 -0.09 0.07
N LEU A 27 -2.68 0.77 1.00
CA LEU A 27 -2.04 2.08 1.18
C LEU A 27 -0.62 1.97 1.72
N GLY A 28 -0.35 1.02 2.63
CA GLY A 28 1.00 0.68 3.04
C GLY A 28 1.87 0.26 1.86
N PHE A 29 1.32 -0.59 0.97
CA PHE A 29 2.01 -1.04 -0.23
C PHE A 29 2.27 0.11 -1.21
N LEU A 30 1.28 0.97 -1.49
CA LEU A 30 1.49 2.17 -2.30
C LEU A 30 2.57 3.09 -1.71
N THR A 31 2.58 3.26 -0.38
CA THR A 31 3.61 4.02 0.33
C THR A 31 5.00 3.42 0.11
N ARG A 32 5.12 2.09 0.10
CA ARG A 32 6.39 1.40 -0.21
C ARG A 32 6.86 1.66 -1.64
N LYS A 33 5.94 1.61 -2.61
CA LYS A 33 6.23 1.91 -4.01
C LYS A 33 6.70 3.36 -4.19
N LEU A 34 5.98 4.32 -3.58
CA LEU A 34 6.37 5.72 -3.56
C LEU A 34 7.75 5.91 -2.94
N THR A 35 7.98 5.36 -1.74
CA THR A 35 9.29 5.40 -1.03
C THR A 35 10.43 4.91 -1.92
N HIS A 36 10.22 3.84 -2.70
CA HIS A 36 11.24 3.34 -3.60
C HIS A 36 11.57 4.33 -4.73
N ILE A 37 10.56 4.96 -5.32
CA ILE A 37 10.75 5.99 -6.33
C ILE A 37 11.41 7.24 -5.72
N GLU A 38 10.98 7.70 -4.55
CA GLU A 38 11.59 8.85 -3.87
C GLU A 38 13.07 8.59 -3.60
N TYR A 39 13.41 7.42 -3.05
CA TYR A 39 14.79 7.07 -2.75
C TYR A 39 15.66 6.99 -4.00
N LYS A 40 15.13 6.41 -5.10
CA LYS A 40 15.84 6.34 -6.38
C LYS A 40 16.14 7.73 -6.97
N ASN A 41 15.26 8.71 -6.77
CA ASN A 41 15.39 10.04 -7.36
C ASN A 41 16.09 11.06 -6.45
N LEU A 42 15.93 10.94 -5.14
CA LEU A 42 16.32 11.97 -4.17
C LEU A 42 17.32 11.48 -3.12
N GLU A 43 17.59 10.17 -3.05
CA GLU A 43 18.33 9.52 -1.96
C GLU A 43 17.73 9.74 -0.57
N LYS A 44 16.44 10.09 -0.51
CA LYS A 44 15.64 10.32 0.70
C LYS A 44 14.18 9.96 0.48
N THR A 45 13.43 9.80 1.57
CA THR A 45 12.03 9.33 1.56
C THR A 45 11.10 10.29 2.30
N PRO A 46 10.90 11.53 1.79
CA PRO A 46 10.20 12.57 2.51
C PRO A 46 8.74 12.26 2.78
N PHE A 47 8.08 11.43 1.95
CA PHE A 47 6.72 11.00 2.23
C PHE A 47 6.65 10.06 3.43
N LEU A 48 7.54 9.07 3.49
CA LEU A 48 7.60 8.13 4.61
C LEU A 48 7.85 8.83 5.95
N ASN A 49 8.73 9.83 5.96
CA ASN A 49 9.05 10.61 7.16
C ASN A 49 7.83 11.36 7.72
N LYS A 50 6.84 11.69 6.88
CA LYS A 50 5.59 12.32 7.33
C LYS A 50 4.62 11.31 7.97
N ILE A 51 4.76 10.01 7.69
CA ILE A 51 3.84 8.95 8.14
C ILE A 51 4.31 8.30 9.44
N TYR A 52 5.62 8.08 9.60
CA TYR A 52 6.17 7.29 10.72
C TYR A 52 5.89 7.85 12.12
N ASP A 53 5.59 9.14 12.23
CA ASP A 53 5.29 9.80 13.50
C ASP A 53 3.80 9.77 13.88
N ILE A 54 2.98 9.02 13.13
CA ILE A 54 1.53 9.13 13.19
C ILE A 54 0.88 7.76 13.46
N ASN A 55 0.14 7.65 14.58
CA ASN A 55 -0.81 6.54 14.76
C ASN A 55 -1.90 6.63 13.68
N LEU A 56 -2.07 5.62 12.83
CA LEU A 56 -2.96 5.69 11.67
C LEU A 56 -4.39 5.35 12.07
N SER A 57 -5.27 6.35 12.01
CA SER A 57 -6.72 6.19 12.12
C SER A 57 -7.39 6.18 10.74
N HIS A 58 -8.67 5.83 10.68
CA HIS A 58 -9.48 5.94 9.45
C HIS A 58 -9.42 7.34 8.83
N GLU A 59 -9.53 8.40 9.65
CA GLU A 59 -9.45 9.79 9.19
C GLU A 59 -8.10 10.09 8.54
N LYS A 60 -7.01 9.58 9.12
CA LYS A 60 -5.65 9.76 8.59
C LYS A 60 -5.43 8.97 7.31
N ILE A 61 -5.94 7.75 7.24
CA ILE A 61 -5.94 6.94 6.02
C ILE A 61 -6.62 7.71 4.88
N ARG A 62 -7.81 8.26 5.14
CA ARG A 62 -8.56 9.07 4.19
C ARG A 62 -7.83 10.35 3.79
N ALA A 63 -7.13 11.01 4.72
CA ALA A 63 -6.36 12.21 4.44
C ALA A 63 -5.07 11.93 3.64
N ILE A 64 -4.37 10.83 3.94
CA ILE A 64 -3.11 10.46 3.30
C ILE A 64 -3.34 10.02 1.85
N TYR A 65 -4.43 9.34 1.56
CA TYR A 65 -4.71 8.79 0.23
C TYR A 65 -4.56 9.80 -0.92
N PRO A 66 -5.26 10.95 -0.96
CA PRO A 66 -5.12 11.92 -2.05
C PRO A 66 -3.72 12.56 -2.10
N VAL A 67 -3.08 12.76 -0.95
CA VAL A 67 -1.70 13.28 -0.87
C VAL A 67 -0.74 12.30 -1.52
N MET A 68 -0.87 11.00 -1.22
CA MET A 68 -0.03 9.95 -1.77
C MET A 68 -0.16 9.86 -3.29
N ILE A 69 -1.38 9.89 -3.82
CA ILE A 69 -1.60 9.87 -5.28
C ILE A 69 -0.91 11.07 -5.92
N ASN A 70 -1.06 12.27 -5.35
CA ASN A 70 -0.39 13.46 -5.87
C ASN A 70 1.14 13.34 -5.81
N GLU A 71 1.73 12.80 -4.73
CA GLU A 71 3.18 12.58 -4.64
C GLU A 71 3.66 11.56 -5.67
N ILE A 72 2.93 10.48 -5.93
CA ILE A 72 3.23 9.50 -6.99
C ILE A 72 3.27 10.20 -8.36
N ARG A 73 2.29 11.07 -8.65
CA ARG A 73 2.22 11.80 -9.93
C ARG A 73 3.36 12.79 -10.14
N LYS A 74 4.02 13.29 -9.10
CA LYS A 74 5.22 14.16 -9.25
C LYS A 74 6.40 13.44 -9.91
N TYR A 75 6.40 12.12 -9.93
CA TYR A 75 7.42 11.30 -10.57
C TYR A 75 6.94 10.69 -11.89
N ASP A 76 5.86 11.21 -12.46
CA ASP A 76 5.21 10.67 -13.68
C ASP A 76 4.89 9.16 -13.59
N ALA A 77 4.65 8.68 -12.37
CA ALA A 77 4.39 7.27 -12.09
C ALA A 77 2.89 6.99 -11.91
N ILE A 78 2.48 5.78 -12.29
CA ILE A 78 1.13 5.25 -12.07
C ILE A 78 1.25 3.76 -11.70
N PHE A 79 0.64 3.35 -10.59
CA PHE A 79 0.55 1.94 -10.19
C PHE A 79 -0.88 1.46 -10.37
N LYS A 80 -1.34 1.43 -11.63
CA LYS A 80 -2.76 1.42 -12.00
C LYS A 80 -3.61 0.42 -11.22
N GLU A 81 -3.26 -0.86 -11.23
CA GLU A 81 -4.05 -1.92 -10.60
C GLU A 81 -4.01 -1.82 -9.07
N LEU A 82 -2.87 -1.40 -8.52
CA LEU A 82 -2.71 -1.23 -7.07
C LEU A 82 -3.51 -0.02 -6.57
N GLU A 83 -3.48 1.09 -7.31
CA GLU A 83 -4.27 2.30 -7.03
C GLU A 83 -5.77 2.03 -7.16
N GLU A 84 -6.19 1.27 -8.17
CA GLU A 84 -7.60 0.89 -8.37
C GLU A 84 -8.11 0.01 -7.22
N GLU A 85 -7.36 -1.03 -6.83
CA GLU A 85 -7.74 -1.88 -5.71
C GLU A 85 -7.81 -1.12 -4.39
N ALA A 86 -6.84 -0.24 -4.14
CA ALA A 86 -6.84 0.61 -2.95
C ALA A 86 -8.05 1.55 -2.95
N SER A 87 -8.40 2.13 -4.10
CA SER A 87 -9.58 2.99 -4.25
C SER A 87 -10.87 2.23 -3.95
N ILE A 88 -11.02 1.02 -4.50
CA ILE A 88 -12.22 0.20 -4.34
C ILE A 88 -12.36 -0.24 -2.88
N SER A 89 -11.29 -0.71 -2.25
CA SER A 89 -11.35 -1.13 -0.84
C SER A 89 -11.66 0.06 0.07
N LEU A 90 -11.07 1.24 -0.18
CA LEU A 90 -11.34 2.45 0.58
C LEU A 90 -12.80 2.86 0.44
N LEU A 91 -13.35 2.86 -0.77
CA LEU A 91 -14.75 3.21 -1.01
C LEU A 91 -15.72 2.29 -0.27
N LYS A 92 -15.44 0.98 -0.27
CA LYS A 92 -16.28 -0.01 0.42
C LYS A 92 -16.19 0.10 1.94
N SER A 93 -15.02 0.47 2.47
CA SER A 93 -14.77 0.56 3.90
C SER A 93 -15.05 1.94 4.51
N ASP A 94 -15.15 3.02 3.71
CA ASP A 94 -15.22 4.41 4.21
C ASP A 94 -16.38 4.67 5.19
N LYS A 95 -17.52 3.99 5.03
CA LYS A 95 -18.66 4.16 5.95
C LYS A 95 -18.65 3.20 7.14
N ASN A 96 -17.84 2.15 7.08
CA ASN A 96 -17.86 1.01 8.00
C ASN A 96 -16.41 0.58 8.32
N TRP A 97 -15.60 1.51 8.83
CA TRP A 97 -14.26 1.20 9.29
C TRP A 97 -14.33 0.53 10.67
N ASN A 98 -14.10 -0.78 10.73
CA ASN A 98 -14.39 -1.60 11.92
C ASN A 98 -13.13 -2.14 12.62
N ILE A 99 -11.96 -1.66 12.23
CA ILE A 99 -10.68 -2.00 12.87
C ILE A 99 -10.18 -0.82 13.72
N SER A 100 -9.43 -1.11 14.78
CA SER A 100 -8.86 -0.06 15.65
C SER A 100 -7.76 0.75 14.94
N ASP A 101 -7.32 1.85 15.55
CA ASP A 101 -6.16 2.62 15.06
C ASP A 101 -4.87 1.78 15.10
N GLU A 102 -4.71 0.93 16.12
CA GLU A 102 -3.60 -0.02 16.22
C GLU A 102 -3.65 -1.07 15.10
N GLU A 103 -4.83 -1.64 14.84
CA GLU A 103 -5.02 -2.59 13.73
C GLU A 103 -4.78 -1.92 12.38
N THR A 104 -5.28 -0.69 12.20
CA THR A 104 -5.06 0.12 11.00
C THR A 104 -3.56 0.32 10.75
N SER A 105 -2.83 0.74 11.80
CA SER A 105 -1.38 0.89 11.75
C SER A 105 -0.66 -0.44 11.48
N PHE A 106 -1.14 -1.53 12.06
CA PHE A 106 -0.60 -2.87 11.86
C PHE A 106 -0.74 -3.32 10.39
N TYR A 107 -1.94 -3.28 9.82
CA TYR A 107 -2.16 -3.70 8.43
C TYR A 107 -1.45 -2.79 7.43
N PHE A 108 -1.40 -1.48 7.69
CA PHE A 108 -0.58 -0.57 6.89
C PHE A 108 0.90 -0.96 6.92
N THR A 109 1.44 -1.25 8.10
CA THR A 109 2.85 -1.69 8.25
C THR A 109 3.10 -3.02 7.53
N LEU A 110 2.16 -3.96 7.57
CA LEU A 110 2.24 -5.19 6.79
C LEU A 110 2.31 -4.90 5.29
N GLY A 111 1.45 -4.02 4.78
CA GLY A 111 1.47 -3.60 3.38
C GLY A 111 2.77 -2.95 2.96
N TYR A 112 3.30 -2.07 3.82
CA TYR A 112 4.56 -1.39 3.58
C TYR A 112 5.75 -2.35 3.51
N THR A 113 5.81 -3.32 4.42
CA THR A 113 6.92 -4.28 4.51
C THR A 113 6.82 -5.38 3.44
N LEU A 114 5.64 -5.98 3.27
CA LEU A 114 5.40 -7.05 2.30
C LEU A 114 5.31 -6.57 0.85
N GLY A 115 4.99 -5.29 0.64
CA GLY A 115 5.05 -4.65 -0.69
C GLY A 115 6.44 -4.63 -1.33
N SER A 116 7.49 -4.98 -0.57
CA SER A 116 8.86 -5.15 -1.06
C SER A 116 9.20 -6.57 -1.54
N ALA A 117 8.36 -7.57 -1.21
CA ALA A 117 8.62 -8.94 -1.58
C ALA A 117 8.53 -9.06 -3.11
N SER A 118 9.59 -9.61 -3.72
CA SER A 118 9.71 -9.99 -5.13
C SER A 118 8.57 -10.90 -5.66
N ASN A 119 7.64 -11.28 -4.77
CA ASN A 119 6.64 -12.32 -4.91
C ASN A 119 5.23 -11.77 -5.13
N TYR A 120 5.01 -10.44 -5.10
CA TYR A 120 3.75 -9.86 -5.59
C TYR A 120 3.76 -9.79 -7.13
N LYS A 121 3.91 -10.94 -7.79
CA LYS A 121 3.49 -11.11 -9.17
C LYS A 121 1.99 -11.38 -9.16
N ARG A 122 1.17 -10.34 -9.05
CA ARG A 122 -0.17 -10.47 -9.59
C ARG A 122 0.06 -10.73 -11.09
N GLU A 123 -0.44 -11.83 -11.63
CA GLU A 123 -0.49 -12.02 -13.08
C GLU A 123 -1.46 -10.98 -13.62
N VAL A 124 -1.03 -9.73 -13.66
CA VAL A 124 -1.70 -8.70 -14.42
C VAL A 124 -1.02 -8.73 -15.77
N ASN A 125 -1.79 -9.04 -16.80
CA ASN A 125 -1.40 -8.76 -18.17
C ASN A 125 -1.41 -7.25 -18.37
N ASP A 126 -0.43 -6.57 -17.79
CA ASP A 126 -0.10 -5.20 -18.17
C ASP A 126 0.55 -5.28 -19.54
N LYS A 127 -0.26 -5.07 -20.58
CA LYS A 127 0.29 -4.60 -21.84
C LYS A 127 0.86 -3.22 -21.56
N GLU A 128 2.18 -3.17 -21.35
CA GLU A 128 2.94 -1.94 -21.49
C GLU A 128 2.60 -1.37 -22.88
N ILE A 129 1.86 -0.25 -22.90
CA ILE A 129 1.77 0.58 -24.10
C ILE A 129 3.01 1.44 -24.09
N THR A 130 3.81 1.27 -25.13
CA THR A 130 5.07 1.96 -25.44
C THR A 130 4.90 3.47 -25.51
#